data_AF-A0A9D5KCT5-F1
#
_entry.id   AF-A0A9D5KCT5-F1
#
_cell.length_a   1.000
_cell.length_b   1.000
_cell.length_c   1.000
_cell.angle_alpha   90.00
_cell.angle_beta   90.00
_cell.angle_gamma   90.00
#
_symmetry.space_group_name_H-M   'P 1'
#
loop_
_entity.id
_entity.type
_entity.pdbx_description
1 polymer ?
#
loop_
_entity_poly.entity_id
_entity_poly.type
_entity_poly.pdbx_seq_one_letter_code
_entity_poly.pdbx_strand_id
1 'polypeptide(L)'
;MTHGSASEVVRLAASAAEISLIFAGIITALGMAGVNVSALLAALGLTGFALGFALKDALSSLLAGCLILIYRPFRRGDRISVAGCEGSVADINLRYTTLESDERQMLVPNAVLYTNTISIIRRQNRPPVPS
;
A
#
# COMPACT_ATOMS: atom_id res chain seq x y z
N MET A 1 -12.50 -25.01 -5.73
CA MET A 1 -11.03 -25.14 -5.64
C MET A 1 -10.36 -23.85 -5.11
N THR A 2 -10.86 -23.21 -4.03
CA THR A 2 -10.36 -21.89 -3.59
C THR A 2 -10.06 -21.75 -2.07
N HIS A 3 -10.03 -22.85 -1.30
CA HIS A 3 -9.79 -22.79 0.16
C HIS A 3 -8.31 -22.85 0.61
N GLY A 4 -7.32 -22.84 -0.30
CA GLY A 4 -5.90 -23.02 0.05
C GLY A 4 -5.15 -21.76 0.51
N SER A 5 -5.27 -20.66 -0.23
CA SER A 5 -4.31 -19.54 -0.16
C SER A 5 -4.29 -18.78 1.17
N ALA A 6 -5.45 -18.47 1.77
CA ALA A 6 -5.49 -17.73 3.04
C ALA A 6 -4.84 -18.53 4.19
N SER A 7 -5.02 -19.85 4.21
CA SER A 7 -4.43 -20.72 5.22
C SER A 7 -2.92 -20.85 5.10
N GLU A 8 -2.39 -20.75 3.88
CA GLU A 8 -0.95 -20.77 3.61
C GLU A 8 -0.28 -19.50 4.08
N VAL A 9 -0.88 -18.33 3.81
CA VAL A 9 -0.37 -17.04 4.29
C VAL A 9 -0.35 -17.00 5.81
N VAL A 10 -1.43 -17.46 6.47
CA VAL A 10 -1.50 -17.52 7.94
C VAL A 10 -0.43 -18.46 8.50
N ARG A 11 -0.21 -19.62 7.88
CA ARG A 11 0.82 -20.58 8.31
C ARG A 11 2.24 -20.06 8.12
N LEU A 12 2.51 -19.36 7.03
CA LEU A 12 3.81 -18.70 6.80
C LEU A 12 4.05 -17.61 7.84
N ALA A 13 3.04 -16.78 8.12
CA ALA A 13 3.12 -15.74 9.14
C ALA A 13 3.34 -16.33 10.55
N ALA A 14 2.60 -17.38 10.90
CA ALA A 14 2.75 -18.07 12.18
C ALA A 14 4.14 -18.71 12.33
N SER A 15 4.64 -19.38 11.28
CA SER A 15 5.97 -20.00 11.29
C SER A 15 7.07 -18.93 11.43
N ALA A 16 6.94 -17.81 10.72
CA ALA A 16 7.87 -16.69 10.84
C ALA A 16 7.86 -16.07 12.25
N ALA A 17 6.68 -15.92 12.85
CA ALA A 17 6.53 -15.43 14.22
C ALA A 17 7.16 -16.37 15.25
N GLU A 18 6.96 -17.68 15.11
CA GLU A 18 7.56 -18.70 15.96
C GLU A 18 9.09 -18.66 15.88
N ILE A 19 9.64 -18.67 14.66
CA ILE A 19 11.09 -18.56 14.43
C ILE A 19 11.64 -17.27 15.05
N SER A 20 10.95 -16.15 14.86
CA SER A 20 11.36 -14.85 15.42
C SER A 20 11.38 -14.86 16.94
N LEU A 21 10.38 -15.49 17.58
CA LEU A 21 10.29 -15.61 19.04
C LEU A 21 11.43 -16.48 19.59
N ILE A 22 11.70 -17.62 18.95
CA ILE A 22 12.83 -18.49 19.32
C ILE A 22 14.15 -17.73 19.20
N PHE A 23 14.34 -17.01 18.09
CA PHE A 23 15.55 -16.24 17.84
C PHE A 23 15.75 -15.13 18.88
N ALA A 24 14.67 -14.41 19.23
CA ALA A 24 14.70 -13.42 20.31
C ALA A 24 15.09 -14.05 21.65
N GLY A 25 14.51 -15.21 21.99
CA GLY A 25 14.85 -15.96 23.21
C GLY A 25 16.32 -16.36 23.27
N ILE A 26 16.90 -16.82 22.15
CA ILE A 26 18.32 -17.16 22.05
C ILE A 26 19.20 -15.93 22.32
N ILE A 27 18.91 -14.79 21.69
CA ILE A 27 19.67 -13.55 21.89
C ILE A 27 19.62 -13.13 23.36
N THR A 28 18.44 -13.20 23.99
CA THR A 28 18.28 -12.88 25.42
C THR A 28 19.10 -13.83 26.30
N ALA A 29 19.08 -15.14 26.03
CA ALA A 29 19.85 -16.13 26.77
C ALA A 29 21.38 -15.90 26.63
N LEU A 30 21.87 -15.58 25.43
CA LEU A 30 23.27 -15.22 25.21
C LEU A 30 23.67 -13.97 26.00
N GLY A 31 22.82 -12.95 26.03
CA GLY A 31 23.04 -11.75 26.82
C GLY A 31 23.13 -12.05 28.32
N MET A 32 22.25 -12.91 28.84
CA MET A 32 22.30 -13.35 30.25
C MET A 32 23.54 -14.20 30.56
N ALA A 33 24.04 -14.97 29.58
CA ALA A 33 25.28 -15.73 29.70
C ALA A 33 26.55 -14.86 29.66
N GLY A 34 26.41 -13.53 29.56
CA GLY A 34 27.53 -12.58 29.52
C GLY A 34 28.13 -12.36 28.13
N VAL A 35 27.51 -12.88 27.07
CA VAL A 35 27.94 -12.63 25.69
C VAL A 35 27.47 -11.24 25.25
N ASN A 36 28.36 -10.46 24.64
CA ASN A 36 28.01 -9.17 24.07
C ASN A 36 27.19 -9.36 22.78
N VAL A 37 25.87 -9.17 22.90
CA VAL A 37 24.93 -9.31 21.78
C VAL A 37 24.74 -8.02 20.97
N SER A 38 25.45 -6.94 21.29
CA SER A 38 25.27 -5.64 20.60
C SER A 38 25.54 -5.74 19.09
N ALA A 39 26.57 -6.49 18.69
CA ALA A 39 26.87 -6.70 17.27
C ALA A 39 25.77 -7.50 16.56
N LEU A 40 25.18 -8.50 17.22
CA LEU A 40 24.05 -9.27 16.69
C LEU A 40 22.81 -8.38 16.53
N LEU A 41 22.48 -7.58 17.54
CA LEU A 41 21.35 -6.65 17.49
C LEU A 41 21.55 -5.58 16.40
N ALA A 42 22.77 -5.07 16.24
CA ALA A 42 23.09 -4.12 15.18
C ALA A 42 22.89 -4.73 13.78
N ALA A 43 23.37 -5.97 13.57
CA ALA A 43 23.18 -6.68 12.31
C ALA A 43 21.69 -6.94 12.03
N LEU A 44 20.93 -7.41 13.02
CA LEU A 44 19.49 -7.63 12.90
C LEU A 44 18.72 -6.34 12.62
N GLY A 45 19.09 -5.24 13.26
CA GLY A 45 18.52 -3.93 13.01
C GLY A 45 18.72 -3.50 11.55
N LEU A 46 19.93 -3.67 11.01
CA LEU A 46 20.23 -3.35 9.62
C LEU A 46 19.45 -4.25 8.65
N THR A 47 19.45 -5.57 8.88
CA THR A 47 18.71 -6.52 8.04
C THR A 47 17.20 -6.27 8.08
N GLY A 48 16.65 -6.03 9.28
CA GLY A 48 15.24 -5.71 9.47
C GLY A 48 14.84 -4.39 8.80
N PHE A 49 15.69 -3.38 8.89
CA PHE A 49 15.50 -2.13 8.16
C PHE A 49 15.49 -2.35 6.64
N ALA A 50 16.48 -3.07 6.11
CA ALA A 50 16.56 -3.35 4.66
C ALA A 50 15.32 -4.12 4.16
N LEU A 51 14.86 -5.12 4.92
CA LEU A 51 13.64 -5.87 4.59
C LEU A 51 12.39 -4.98 4.66
N GLY A 52 12.27 -4.15 5.70
CA GLY A 52 11.16 -3.19 5.83
C GLY A 52 11.14 -2.17 4.69
N PHE A 53 12.32 -1.71 4.28
CA PHE A 53 12.47 -0.80 3.14
C PHE A 53 12.04 -1.48 1.82
N ALA A 54 12.39 -2.73 1.61
CA ALA A 54 11.95 -3.50 0.44
C ALA A 54 10.42 -3.70 0.40
N LEU A 55 9.77 -3.82 1.56
CA LEU A 55 8.31 -3.99 1.67
C LEU A 55 7.53 -2.67 1.63
N LYS A 56 8.20 -1.53 1.79
CA LYS A 56 7.58 -0.20 1.89
C LYS A 56 6.59 0.07 0.75
N ASP A 57 6.96 -0.24 -0.49
CA ASP A 57 6.14 0.10 -1.66
C ASP A 57 4.89 -0.78 -1.79
N ALA A 58 4.99 -2.06 -1.41
CA ALA A 58 3.85 -2.96 -1.35
C ALA A 58 2.85 -2.50 -0.27
N LEU A 59 3.35 -2.15 0.91
CA LEU A 59 2.51 -1.66 2.00
C LEU A 59 1.86 -0.31 1.67
N SER A 60 2.60 0.61 1.05
CA SER A 60 2.08 1.91 0.60
C SER A 60 0.89 1.75 -0.36
N SER A 61 1.02 0.84 -1.34
CA SER A 61 -0.05 0.54 -2.30
C SER A 61 -1.29 -0.04 -1.63
N LEU A 62 -1.10 -0.94 -0.66
CA LEU A 62 -2.19 -1.54 0.13
C LEU A 62 -2.92 -0.51 0.98
N LEU A 63 -2.17 0.32 1.70
CA LEU A 63 -2.71 1.37 2.56
C LEU A 63 -3.46 2.42 1.76
N ALA A 64 -2.89 2.87 0.63
CA ALA A 64 -3.54 3.83 -0.25
C ALA A 64 -4.90 3.30 -0.75
N GLY A 65 -4.97 2.04 -1.17
CA GLY A 65 -6.23 1.41 -1.54
C GLY A 65 -7.25 1.35 -0.39
N CYS A 66 -6.82 0.93 0.80
CA CYS A 66 -7.68 0.91 1.98
C CYS A 66 -8.24 2.31 2.28
N LEU A 67 -7.40 3.33 2.27
CA LEU A 67 -7.78 4.71 2.58
C LEU A 67 -8.74 5.30 1.53
N ILE A 68 -8.53 5.01 0.24
CA ILE A 68 -9.46 5.40 -0.81
C ILE A 68 -10.82 4.72 -0.62
N LEU A 69 -10.85 3.43 -0.24
CA LEU A 69 -12.10 2.72 -0.01
C LEU A 69 -12.85 3.22 1.25
N ILE A 70 -12.12 3.58 2.30
CA ILE A 70 -12.67 4.10 3.56
C ILE A 70 -13.19 5.53 3.39
N TYR A 71 -12.35 6.44 2.88
CA TYR A 71 -12.67 7.87 2.81
C TYR A 71 -13.38 8.28 1.53
N ARG A 72 -13.31 7.47 0.46
CA ARG A 72 -13.92 7.70 -0.85
C ARG A 72 -13.78 9.16 -1.35
N PRO A 73 -12.54 9.67 -1.52
CA PRO A 73 -12.30 11.06 -1.96
C PRO A 73 -12.86 11.35 -3.35
N PHE A 74 -13.03 10.32 -4.17
CA PHE A 74 -13.71 10.32 -5.47
C PHE A 74 -14.52 9.03 -5.59
N ARG A 75 -15.51 9.01 -6.49
CA ARG A 75 -16.41 7.89 -6.71
C ARG A 75 -16.32 7.40 -8.15
N ARG A 76 -16.78 6.17 -8.38
CA ARG A 76 -17.00 5.67 -9.75
C ARG A 76 -17.91 6.65 -10.50
N GLY A 77 -17.53 6.99 -11.73
CA GLY A 77 -18.20 7.98 -12.58
C GLY A 77 -17.63 9.40 -12.48
N ASP A 78 -16.81 9.72 -11.48
CA ASP A 78 -16.13 11.02 -11.44
C ASP A 78 -15.07 11.09 -12.55
N ARG A 79 -14.99 12.23 -13.24
CA ARG A 79 -13.89 12.51 -14.18
C ARG A 79 -12.76 13.18 -13.41
N ILE A 80 -11.61 12.53 -13.36
CA ILE A 80 -10.46 12.98 -12.57
C ILE A 80 -9.21 13.11 -13.44
N SER A 81 -8.33 14.01 -13.03
CA SER A 81 -6.98 14.17 -13.58
C SER A 81 -5.96 14.03 -12.44
N VAL A 82 -4.97 13.16 -12.64
CA VAL A 82 -3.92 12.84 -11.66
C VAL A 82 -2.63 12.43 -12.37
N ALA A 83 -1.50 13.03 -11.97
CA ALA A 83 -0.18 12.68 -12.49
C ALA A 83 -0.07 12.56 -14.04
N GLY A 84 -0.77 13.45 -14.77
CA GLY A 84 -0.80 13.45 -16.25
C GLY A 84 -1.74 12.42 -16.88
N CYS A 85 -2.48 11.65 -16.08
CA CYS A 85 -3.54 10.75 -16.52
C CYS A 85 -4.90 11.42 -16.31
N GLU A 86 -5.77 11.42 -17.32
CA GLU A 86 -7.11 11.98 -17.24
C GLU A 86 -8.14 10.99 -17.79
N GLY A 87 -9.22 10.78 -17.04
CA GLY A 87 -10.30 9.87 -17.43
C GLY A 87 -11.41 9.81 -16.40
N SER A 88 -12.45 9.04 -16.71
CA SER A 88 -13.55 8.75 -15.80
C SER A 88 -13.24 7.51 -14.97
N VAL A 89 -13.57 7.53 -13.67
CA VAL A 89 -13.31 6.40 -12.78
C VAL A 89 -14.28 5.25 -13.10
N ALA A 90 -13.77 4.18 -13.72
CA ALA A 90 -14.55 3.00 -14.07
C ALA A 90 -14.64 2.02 -12.89
N ASP A 91 -13.50 1.73 -12.24
CA ASP A 91 -13.43 0.78 -11.13
C ASP A 91 -12.37 1.19 -10.09
N ILE A 92 -12.56 0.77 -8.84
CA ILE A 92 -11.63 1.00 -7.72
C ILE A 92 -11.42 -0.33 -7.02
N ASN A 93 -10.21 -0.88 -7.14
CA ASN A 93 -9.75 -2.07 -6.44
C ASN A 93 -8.78 -1.69 -5.32
N LEU A 94 -8.29 -2.68 -4.57
CA LEU A 94 -7.34 -2.44 -3.48
C LEU A 94 -5.96 -1.99 -3.96
N ARG A 95 -5.55 -2.37 -5.17
CA ARG A 95 -4.21 -2.04 -5.72
C ARG A 95 -4.23 -0.94 -6.77
N TYR A 96 -5.28 -0.90 -7.59
CA TYR A 96 -5.40 0.01 -8.73
C TYR A 96 -6.79 0.62 -8.80
N THR A 97 -6.85 1.84 -9.31
CA THR A 97 -8.07 2.48 -9.81
C THR A 97 -7.99 2.51 -11.33
N THR A 98 -9.06 2.05 -11.96
CA THR A 98 -9.19 2.00 -13.41
C THR A 98 -9.81 3.30 -13.89
N LEU A 99 -9.07 4.06 -14.70
CA LEU A 99 -9.57 5.22 -15.42
C LEU A 99 -9.86 4.84 -16.86
N GLU A 100 -10.98 5.31 -17.38
CA GLU A 100 -11.39 5.12 -18.76
C GLU A 100 -11.40 6.48 -19.46
N SER A 101 -10.68 6.54 -20.57
CA SER A 101 -10.61 7.69 -21.48
C SER A 101 -10.99 7.22 -22.89
N ASP A 102 -11.36 8.13 -23.78
CA ASP A 102 -12.05 7.82 -25.04
C ASP A 102 -11.38 6.69 -25.86
N GLU A 103 -10.05 6.62 -25.86
CA GLU A 103 -9.31 5.63 -26.65
C GLU A 103 -8.61 4.54 -25.82
N ARG A 104 -8.52 4.67 -24.49
CA ARG A 104 -7.67 3.80 -23.65
C ARG A 104 -8.16 3.66 -22.22
N GLN A 105 -7.92 2.47 -21.67
CA GLN A 105 -8.07 2.17 -20.25
C GLN A 105 -6.71 2.32 -19.53
N MET A 106 -6.69 3.01 -18.39
CA MET A 106 -5.48 3.30 -17.63
C MET A 106 -5.60 2.71 -16.22
N LEU A 107 -4.66 1.85 -15.84
CA LEU A 107 -4.59 1.26 -14.50
C LEU A 107 -3.66 2.11 -13.63
N VAL A 108 -4.23 2.97 -12.80
CA VAL A 108 -3.46 3.87 -11.94
C VAL A 108 -3.28 3.22 -10.57
N PRO A 109 -2.04 3.02 -10.08
CA PRO A 109 -1.81 2.51 -8.74
C PRO A 109 -2.43 3.43 -7.69
N ASN A 110 -3.11 2.85 -6.70
CA ASN A 110 -3.73 3.63 -5.65
C ASN A 110 -2.73 4.49 -4.87
N ALA A 111 -1.48 4.02 -4.74
CA ALA A 111 -0.39 4.80 -4.17
C ALA A 111 -0.21 6.14 -4.90
N VAL A 112 -0.23 6.15 -6.24
CA VAL A 112 -0.08 7.36 -7.05
C VAL A 112 -1.25 8.32 -6.82
N LEU A 113 -2.48 7.81 -6.74
CA LEU A 113 -3.66 8.60 -6.45
C LEU A 113 -3.60 9.25 -5.07
N TYR A 114 -3.13 8.52 -4.07
CA TYR A 114 -3.05 9.02 -2.70
C TYR A 114 -1.91 10.03 -2.50
N THR A 115 -0.79 9.88 -3.21
CA THR A 115 0.38 10.76 -3.07
C THR A 115 0.37 11.98 -3.98
N ASN A 116 -0.51 12.03 -4.98
CA ASN A 116 -0.60 13.15 -5.93
C ASN A 116 -1.90 13.94 -5.76
N THR A 117 -1.88 15.19 -6.21
CA THR A 117 -3.08 16.02 -6.28
C THR A 117 -4.05 15.45 -7.30
N ILE A 118 -5.28 15.17 -6.85
CA ILE A 118 -6.38 14.72 -7.70
C ILE A 118 -7.28 15.93 -8.02
N SER A 119 -7.46 16.23 -9.30
CA SER A 119 -8.41 17.25 -9.76
C SER A 119 -9.70 16.59 -10.22
N ILE A 120 -10.83 16.91 -9.59
CA ILE A 120 -12.16 16.44 -10.03
C ILE A 120 -12.72 17.45 -11.02
N ILE A 121 -12.84 17.05 -12.28
CA ILE A 121 -13.33 17.91 -13.36
C ILE A 121 -14.86 17.91 -13.32
N ARG A 122 -15.45 18.95 -12.74
CA ARG A 122 -16.89 19.20 -12.87
C ARG A 122 -17.13 20.00 -14.15
N ARG A 123 -18.09 19.59 -15.00
CA ARG A 123 -18.58 20.45 -16.09
C ARG A 123 -19.13 21.73 -15.45
N GLN A 124 -18.37 22.81 -15.55
CA GLN A 124 -18.74 24.10 -15.00
C GLN A 124 -19.74 24.76 -15.93
N ASN A 125 -21.02 24.48 -15.73
CA ASN A 125 -22.09 25.26 -16.33
C ASN A 125 -22.30 26.53 -15.47
N ARG A 126 -21.36 27.48 -15.54
CA ARG A 126 -21.51 28.80 -14.89
C ARG A 126 -22.11 29.75 -15.92
N PRO A 127 -23.34 30.28 -15.71
CA PRO A 127 -23.87 31.32 -16.60
C PRO A 127 -22.96 32.56 -16.57
N PRO A 128 -22.87 33.32 -17.69
CA PRO A 128 -22.06 34.52 -17.75
C PRO A 128 -22.51 35.52 -16.67
N VAL A 129 -21.54 36.10 -15.96
CA VAL A 129 -21.80 37.20 -15.03
C VAL A 129 -22.09 38.43 -15.87
N PRO A 130 -23.30 39.04 -15.77
CA PRO A 130 -23.57 40.29 -16.47
C PRO A 130 -22.65 41.40 -15.92
N SER A 131 -22.04 42.14 -16.86
CA SER A 131 -21.15 43.28 -16.65
C SER A 131 -21.84 44.44 -15.94
#